data_AF-A0A344J3T9-F1
#
_entry.id   AF-A0A344J3T9-F1
#
_cell.length_a   1.000
_cell.length_b   1.000
_cell.length_c   1.000
_cell.angle_alpha   90.00
_cell.angle_beta   90.00
_cell.angle_gamma   90.00
#
_symmetry.space_group_name_H-M   'P 1'
#
loop_
_entity.id
_entity.type
_entity.pdbx_description
1 polymer ?
#
loop_
_entity_poly.entity_id
_entity_poly.type
_entity_poly.pdbx_seq_one_letter_code
_entity_poly.pdbx_strand_id
1 'polypeptide(L)' 'MSDDADKVTADDERAWDLFDRQRKAARDAEMRTVLKRVALHCLDCGAEIPAARLMAVPTATRCVQCGTAKERTWSI' A
#
# COMPACT_ATOMS: atom_id res chain seq x y z
N MET A 1 -13.14 0.05 -47.63
CA MET A 1 -11.88 0.55 -47.02
C MET A 1 -12.12 0.94 -45.55
N SER A 2 -12.54 -0.03 -44.71
CA SER A 2 -12.76 0.16 -43.25
C SER A 2 -11.74 -0.62 -42.41
N ASP A 3 -11.14 -1.65 -43.01
CA ASP A 3 -10.38 -2.69 -42.34
C ASP A 3 -9.07 -2.21 -41.68
N ASP A 4 -8.47 -1.11 -42.14
CA ASP A 4 -7.22 -0.60 -41.51
C ASP A 4 -7.50 0.29 -40.29
N ALA A 5 -8.58 1.07 -40.31
CA ALA A 5 -8.98 1.91 -39.17
C ALA A 5 -9.49 1.05 -37.99
N ASP A 6 -10.21 -0.04 -38.32
CA ASP A 6 -10.70 -1.00 -37.33
C ASP A 6 -9.54 -1.74 -36.63
N LYS A 7 -8.47 -2.10 -37.38
CA LYS A 7 -7.26 -2.72 -36.82
C LYS A 7 -6.51 -1.79 -35.88
N VAL A 8 -6.30 -0.53 -36.28
CA VAL A 8 -5.60 0.47 -35.43
C VAL A 8 -6.33 0.66 -34.11
N THR A 9 -7.66 0.79 -34.17
CA THR A 9 -8.48 0.93 -32.96
C THR A 9 -8.34 -0.29 -32.04
N ALA A 10 -8.39 -1.50 -32.59
CA ALA A 10 -8.24 -2.74 -31.82
C ALA A 10 -6.81 -2.95 -31.27
N ASP A 11 -5.77 -2.46 -31.95
CA ASP A 11 -4.40 -2.45 -31.46
C ASP A 11 -4.24 -1.46 -30.29
N ASP A 12 -4.79 -0.25 -30.41
CA ASP A 12 -4.75 0.78 -29.37
C ASP A 12 -5.48 0.32 -28.11
N GLU A 13 -6.68 -0.25 -28.25
CA GLU A 13 -7.44 -0.81 -27.11
C GLU A 13 -6.63 -1.88 -26.37
N ARG A 14 -5.96 -2.79 -27.10
CA ARG A 14 -5.08 -3.80 -26.51
C ARG A 14 -3.87 -3.18 -25.80
N ALA A 15 -3.28 -2.14 -26.38
CA ALA A 15 -2.16 -1.44 -25.76
C ALA A 15 -2.58 -0.76 -24.44
N TRP A 16 -3.75 -0.11 -24.42
CA TRP A 16 -4.33 0.49 -23.21
C TRP A 16 -4.61 -0.54 -22.13
N ASP A 17 -5.20 -1.69 -22.50
CA ASP A 17 -5.48 -2.80 -21.60
C ASP A 17 -4.20 -3.34 -20.92
N LEU A 18 -3.14 -3.51 -21.72
CA LEU A 18 -1.85 -3.95 -21.21
C LEU A 18 -1.23 -2.91 -20.26
N PHE A 19 -1.30 -1.64 -20.63
CA PHE A 19 -0.80 -0.54 -19.80
C PHE A 19 -1.52 -0.49 -18.44
N ASP A 20 -2.85 -0.58 -18.42
CA ASP A 20 -3.61 -0.53 -17.17
C ASP A 20 -3.29 -1.74 -16.27
N ARG A 21 -3.20 -2.95 -16.85
CA ARG A 21 -2.80 -4.15 -16.12
C ARG A 21 -1.40 -4.02 -15.53
N GLN A 22 -0.43 -3.53 -16.30
CA GLN A 22 0.93 -3.31 -15.81
C GLN A 22 0.95 -2.28 -14.68
N ARG A 23 0.22 -1.17 -14.83
CA ARG A 23 0.12 -0.14 -13.80
C ARG A 23 -0.52 -0.66 -12.52
N LYS A 24 -1.57 -1.47 -12.63
CA LYS A 24 -2.20 -2.14 -11.49
C LYS A 24 -1.23 -3.10 -10.80
N ALA A 25 -0.55 -3.96 -11.57
CA ALA A 25 0.44 -4.89 -11.03
C ALA A 25 1.60 -4.17 -10.32
N ALA A 26 2.07 -3.05 -10.85
CA ALA A 26 3.12 -2.24 -10.23
C ALA A 26 2.65 -1.66 -8.87
N ARG A 27 1.43 -1.11 -8.81
CA ARG A 27 0.84 -0.62 -7.55
C ARG A 27 0.69 -1.74 -6.52
N ASP A 28 0.20 -2.91 -6.95
CA ASP A 28 0.03 -4.06 -6.06
C ASP A 28 1.38 -4.58 -5.54
N ALA A 29 2.41 -4.59 -6.38
CA ALA A 29 3.77 -4.96 -5.99
C ALA A 29 4.34 -3.95 -4.98
N GLU A 30 4.19 -2.64 -5.23
CA GLU A 30 4.60 -1.59 -4.30
C GLU A 30 3.92 -1.76 -2.94
N MET A 31 2.59 -1.95 -2.92
CA MET A 31 1.87 -2.17 -1.67
C MET A 31 2.36 -3.40 -0.91
N ARG A 32 2.63 -4.52 -1.60
CA ARG A 32 3.19 -5.72 -0.97
C ARG A 32 4.57 -5.46 -0.37
N THR A 33 5.40 -4.61 -0.97
CA THR A 33 6.72 -4.26 -0.40
C THR A 33 6.60 -3.39 0.84
N VAL A 34 5.67 -2.43 0.86
CA VAL A 34 5.37 -1.61 2.04
C VAL A 34 4.84 -2.48 3.19
N LEU A 35 3.92 -3.40 2.92
CA LEU A 35 3.37 -4.30 3.94
C LEU A 35 4.39 -5.30 4.49
N LYS A 36 5.46 -5.65 3.74
CA LYS A 36 6.56 -6.45 4.29
C LYS A 36 7.36 -5.73 5.38
N ARG A 37 7.24 -4.40 5.49
CA ARG A 37 7.95 -3.59 6.50
C ARG A 37 7.14 -3.32 7.76
N VAL A 38 6.01 -3.99 7.94
CA VAL A 38 5.17 -3.84 9.14
C VAL A 38 5.98 -4.27 10.38
N ALA A 39 6.15 -3.36 11.33
CA ALA A 39 6.75 -3.69 12.62
C ALA A 39 5.75 -4.51 13.43
N LEU A 40 6.06 -5.77 13.71
CA LEU A 40 5.23 -6.60 14.60
C LEU A 40 5.42 -6.24 16.08
N HIS A 41 6.51 -5.56 16.41
CA HIS A 41 6.86 -5.19 17.78
C HIS A 41 7.02 -3.67 17.89
N CYS A 42 6.58 -3.13 19.03
CA CYS A 42 6.67 -1.72 19.37
C CYS A 42 8.14 -1.30 19.49
N LEU A 43 8.52 -0.22 18.81
CA LEU A 43 9.89 0.31 18.87
C LEU A 43 10.30 0.85 20.25
N ASP A 44 9.33 1.24 21.09
CA ASP A 44 9.63 1.86 22.38
C ASP A 44 9.67 0.83 23.52
N CYS A 45 8.74 -0.13 23.55
CA CYS A 45 8.62 -1.10 24.66
C CYS A 45 8.88 -2.56 24.27
N GLY A 46 9.05 -2.86 22.98
CA GLY A 46 9.28 -4.23 22.49
C GLY A 46 8.05 -5.14 22.49
N ALA A 47 6.91 -4.73 23.07
CA ALA A 47 5.68 -5.52 23.06
C ALA A 47 5.11 -5.67 21.64
N GLU A 48 4.40 -6.78 21.37
CA GLU A 48 3.71 -6.98 20.10
C GLU A 48 2.68 -5.87 19.83
N ILE A 49 2.62 -5.38 18.59
CA ILE A 49 1.61 -4.41 18.17
C ILE A 49 0.31 -5.17 17.88
N PRO A 50 -0.83 -4.82 18.50
CA PRO A 50 -2.07 -5.55 18.32
C PRO A 50 -2.47 -5.66 16.84
N ALA A 51 -2.89 -6.84 16.39
CA ALA A 51 -3.29 -7.07 15.00
C ALA A 51 -4.37 -6.08 14.53
N ALA A 52 -5.36 -5.74 15.37
CA ALA A 52 -6.37 -4.73 15.07
C ALA A 52 -5.75 -3.34 14.77
N ARG A 53 -4.66 -2.98 15.45
CA ARG A 53 -3.92 -1.74 15.20
C ARG A 53 -3.18 -1.80 13.86
N LEU A 54 -2.55 -2.92 13.53
CA LEU A 54 -1.87 -3.12 12.25
C LEU A 54 -2.84 -3.21 11.07
N MET A 55 -4.05 -3.75 11.27
CA MET A 55 -5.09 -3.73 10.23
C MET A 55 -5.60 -2.31 9.96
N ALA A 56 -5.77 -1.49 11.00
CA ALA A 56 -6.18 -0.10 10.85
C ALA A 56 -5.06 0.80 10.29
N VAL A 57 -3.83 0.60 10.77
CA VAL A 57 -2.65 1.37 10.39
C VAL A 57 -1.47 0.40 10.19
N PRO A 58 -1.28 -0.15 8.97
CA PRO A 58 -0.23 -1.14 8.70
C PRO A 58 1.19 -0.62 8.91
N THR A 59 1.38 0.69 8.83
CA THR A 59 2.67 1.35 9.04
C THR A 59 2.95 1.70 10.50
N ALA A 60 2.09 1.30 11.44
CA ALA A 60 2.29 1.60 12.85
C ALA A 60 3.58 0.95 13.39
N THR A 61 4.42 1.75 14.04
CA THR A 61 5.70 1.31 14.62
C THR A 61 5.68 1.28 16.16
N ARG A 62 4.56 1.65 16.78
CA ARG A 62 4.35 1.69 18.23
C ARG A 62 3.03 1.04 18.60
N CYS A 63 2.98 0.43 19.79
CA CYS A 63 1.73 0.02 20.39
C CYS A 63 0.86 1.23 20.78
N VAL A 64 -0.42 0.99 21.02
CA VAL A 64 -1.39 2.06 21.37
C VAL A 64 -0.92 2.85 22.59
N GLN A 65 -0.43 2.18 23.64
CA GLN A 65 0.00 2.81 24.88
C GLN A 65 1.18 3.77 24.66
N CYS A 66 2.25 3.31 24.00
CA CYS A 66 3.42 4.14 23.70
C CYS A 66 3.09 5.29 22.73
N GLY A 67 2.23 5.04 21.74
CA GLY A 67 1.74 6.07 20.81
C GLY A 67 1.00 7.19 21.54
N THR A 68 0.01 6.85 22.37
CA THR A 68 -0.74 7.83 23.16
C THR A 68 0.15 8.59 24.15
N ALA A 69 1.11 7.92 24.79
CA ALA A 69 2.06 8.61 25.67
C ALA A 69 2.88 9.66 24.89
N LYS A 70 3.38 9.30 23.71
CA LYS A 70 4.16 10.19 22.83
C LYS A 70 3.36 11.42 22.39
N GLU A 71 2.11 11.21 21.97
CA GLU A 71 1.19 12.28 21.54
C GLU A 71 0.94 13.29 22.66
N ARG A 72 0.74 12.80 23.90
CA ARG A 72 0.53 13.66 25.07
C ARG A 72 1.77 14.47 25.44
N THR A 73 2.97 13.91 25.26
CA THR A 73 4.23 14.64 25.48
C THR A 73 4.46 15.73 24.43
N TRP A 74 4.01 15.52 23.19
CA TRP A 74 4.15 16.50 22.11
C TRP A 74 3.12 17.64 22.18
N SER A 75 2.03 17.45 22.93
CA SER A 75 0.96 18.45 23.07
C SER A 75 1.25 19.55 24.12
N ILE A 76 2.51 19.73 24.50
CA ILE A 76 3.02 20.75 25.44
C ILE A 76 3.82 21.77 24.64
#